data_AF-A0A223P1H6-F1
#
_entry.id   AF-A0A223P1H6-F1
#
_cell.length_a   1.000
_cell.length_b   1.000
_cell.length_c   1.000
_cell.angle_alpha   90.00
_cell.angle_beta   90.00
_cell.angle_gamma   90.00
#
_symmetry.space_group_name_H-M   'P 1'
#
loop_
_entity.id
_entity.type
_entity.pdbx_description
1 polymer ?
#
loop_
_entity_poly.entity_id
_entity_poly.type
_entity_poly.pdbx_seq_one_letter_code
_entity_poly.pdbx_strand_id
1 'polypeptide(L)'
;MKKLVLVLSFIIGLSYVAGAQIAAKSPEQRAAQHTKALQKHLNLSQAQAAQVQTAFLTMATRMDSLKSVVTTDKKQKQLMARSIKLETKKRVFAILNDTQKQQYATWEKIKRENHKEKKAETTVGQG
;
A
#
# COMPACT_ATOMS: atom_id res chain seq x y z
N MET A 1 22.69 -17.77 -26.82
CA MET A 1 22.23 -19.11 -26.42
C MET A 1 22.38 -19.31 -24.91
N LYS A 2 21.28 -19.27 -24.16
CA LYS A 2 21.14 -19.85 -22.80
C LYS A 2 19.65 -19.86 -22.39
N LYS A 3 19.07 -21.05 -22.56
CA LYS A 3 17.93 -21.72 -21.88
C LYS A 3 16.57 -20.98 -21.80
N LEU A 4 15.68 -21.44 -22.67
CA LEU A 4 14.23 -21.28 -22.66
C LEU A 4 13.57 -22.09 -21.52
N VAL A 5 12.47 -21.50 -20.99
CA VAL A 5 11.19 -22.14 -20.61
C VAL A 5 11.18 -23.20 -19.50
N LEU A 6 10.50 -22.88 -18.38
CA LEU A 6 9.60 -23.72 -17.54
C LEU A 6 9.29 -22.85 -16.29
N VAL A 7 8.09 -22.57 -15.79
CA VAL A 7 6.80 -23.27 -15.75
C VAL A 7 5.70 -22.22 -15.63
N LEU A 8 4.75 -22.29 -16.56
CA LEU A 8 3.43 -21.70 -16.48
C LEU A 8 2.53 -22.66 -15.67
N SER A 9 1.52 -22.10 -14.99
CA SER A 9 0.35 -22.76 -14.39
C SER A 9 0.49 -23.46 -13.03
N PHE A 10 -0.14 -22.83 -12.02
CA PHE A 10 -1.18 -23.52 -11.26
C PHE A 10 -2.30 -22.54 -10.92
N ILE A 11 -3.36 -22.59 -11.74
CA ILE A 11 -4.68 -22.06 -11.44
C ILE A 11 -5.45 -23.20 -10.79
N ILE A 12 -5.84 -23.03 -9.53
CA ILE A 12 -7.04 -23.62 -8.93
C ILE A 12 -7.56 -22.50 -8.00
N GLY A 13 -8.77 -21.96 -8.12
CA GLY A 13 -10.01 -22.56 -8.61
C GLY A 13 -10.93 -22.82 -7.43
N LEU A 14 -11.51 -21.76 -6.86
CA LEU A 14 -12.71 -21.81 -6.01
C LEU A 14 -13.42 -20.45 -6.14
N SER A 15 -14.38 -20.43 -7.06
CA SER A 15 -15.42 -19.40 -7.14
C SER A 15 -16.47 -19.62 -6.03
N TYR A 16 -17.28 -18.59 -5.83
CA TYR A 16 -18.47 -18.47 -4.95
C TYR A 16 -18.21 -17.86 -3.57
N VAL A 17 -18.57 -16.59 -3.40
CA VAL A 17 -19.89 -16.19 -2.88
C VAL A 17 -20.30 -14.85 -3.50
N ALA A 18 -21.51 -14.83 -4.08
CA ALA A 18 -22.25 -13.61 -4.38
C ALA A 18 -22.73 -12.99 -3.06
N GLY A 19 -22.29 -11.77 -2.79
CA GLY A 19 -22.76 -10.95 -1.69
C GLY A 19 -22.04 -9.61 -1.78
N ALA A 20 -22.78 -8.52 -1.95
CA ALA A 20 -22.27 -7.15 -1.93
C ALA A 20 -21.83 -6.70 -0.52
N GLN A 21 -21.15 -7.58 0.22
CA GLN A 21 -20.30 -7.26 1.34
C GLN A 21 -18.89 -7.25 0.77
N ILE A 22 -18.32 -6.06 0.52
CA ILE A 22 -16.91 -5.96 0.14
C ILE A 22 -16.11 -6.54 1.31
N ALA A 23 -15.73 -7.82 1.21
CA ALA A 23 -14.97 -8.51 2.24
C ALA A 23 -13.78 -7.61 2.61
N ALA A 24 -13.73 -7.19 3.87
CA ALA A 24 -12.70 -6.28 4.34
C ALA A 24 -11.35 -6.97 4.13
N LYS A 25 -10.51 -6.42 3.23
CA LYS A 25 -9.20 -7.00 2.93
C LYS A 25 -8.40 -7.19 4.20
N SER A 26 -7.80 -8.36 4.37
CA SER A 26 -6.93 -8.65 5.50
C SER A 26 -5.70 -7.72 5.50
N PRO A 27 -5.03 -7.52 6.65
CA PRO A 27 -3.79 -6.76 6.72
C PRO A 27 -2.72 -7.27 5.73
N GLU A 28 -2.63 -8.59 5.54
CA GLU A 28 -1.69 -9.27 4.64
C GLU A 28 -2.01 -8.96 3.18
N GLN A 29 -3.28 -9.05 2.80
CA GLN A 29 -3.73 -8.71 1.44
C GLN A 29 -3.48 -7.23 1.13
N ARG A 30 -3.72 -6.34 2.10
CA ARG A 30 -3.40 -4.91 1.97
C ARG A 30 -1.89 -4.70 1.80
N ALA A 31 -1.07 -5.33 2.62
CA ALA A 31 0.39 -5.23 2.55
C ALA A 31 0.94 -5.75 1.22
N ALA A 32 0.44 -6.89 0.75
CA ALA A 32 0.80 -7.45 -0.55
C ALA A 32 0.41 -6.53 -1.71
N GLN A 33 -0.78 -5.93 -1.67
CA GLN A 33 -1.22 -4.97 -2.70
C GLN A 33 -0.32 -3.72 -2.73
N HIS A 34 0.00 -3.15 -1.57
CA HIS A 34 0.89 -2.00 -1.47
C HIS A 34 2.31 -2.31 -1.96
N THR A 35 2.84 -3.48 -1.59
CA THR A 35 4.14 -3.95 -2.03
C THR A 35 4.17 -4.15 -3.54
N LYS A 36 3.16 -4.81 -4.12
CA LYS A 36 3.05 -5.03 -5.57
C LYS A 36 2.99 -3.73 -6.35
N ALA A 37 2.25 -2.73 -5.86
CA ALA A 37 2.22 -1.42 -6.47
C ALA A 37 3.60 -0.75 -6.44
N LEU A 38 4.28 -0.78 -5.29
CA LEU A 38 5.60 -0.17 -5.14
C LEU A 38 6.67 -0.89 -5.97
N GLN A 39 6.62 -2.22 -6.01
CA GLN A 39 7.51 -3.05 -6.82
C GLN A 39 7.38 -2.72 -8.31
N LYS A 40 6.15 -2.53 -8.81
CA LYS A 40 5.92 -2.14 -10.21
C LYS A 40 6.48 -0.75 -10.53
N HIS A 41 6.41 0.19 -9.58
CA HIS A 41 6.87 1.57 -9.82
C HIS A 41 8.37 1.75 -9.66
N LEU A 42 8.99 1.07 -8.70
CA LEU A 42 10.41 1.24 -8.34
C LEU A 42 11.31 0.09 -8.79
N ASN A 43 10.74 -0.91 -9.46
CA ASN A 43 11.42 -2.14 -9.87
C ASN A 43 12.20 -2.78 -8.70
N LEU A 44 11.52 -3.00 -7.58
CA LEU A 44 12.14 -3.54 -6.36
C LEU A 44 12.66 -4.97 -6.60
N SER A 45 13.86 -5.25 -6.09
CA SER A 45 14.35 -6.63 -6.04
C SER A 45 13.46 -7.49 -5.12
N GLN A 46 13.54 -8.81 -5.25
CA GLN A 46 12.74 -9.72 -4.42
C GLN A 46 13.05 -9.56 -2.92
N ALA A 47 14.32 -9.34 -2.57
CA ALA A 47 14.75 -9.10 -1.20
C ALA A 47 14.20 -7.77 -0.66
N GLN A 48 14.28 -6.68 -1.45
CA GLN A 48 13.71 -5.39 -1.07
C GLN A 48 12.18 -5.47 -0.94
N ALA A 49 11.51 -6.17 -1.85
CA ALA A 49 10.06 -6.36 -1.82
C ALA A 49 9.62 -7.09 -0.54
N ALA A 50 10.34 -8.12 -0.08
CA ALA A 50 10.04 -8.82 1.17
C ALA A 50 10.17 -7.90 2.41
N GLN A 51 11.21 -7.07 2.46
CA GLN A 51 11.41 -6.10 3.54
C GLN A 51 10.32 -5.01 3.53
N VAL A 52 9.95 -4.52 2.34
CA VAL A 52 8.86 -3.56 2.15
C VAL A 52 7.51 -4.17 2.56
N GLN A 53 7.25 -5.43 2.20
CA GLN A 53 6.04 -6.14 2.60
C GLN A 53 5.93 -6.26 4.11
N THR A 54 7.03 -6.56 4.80
CA THR A 54 7.09 -6.61 6.26
C THR A 54 6.76 -5.26 6.90
N ALA A 55 7.29 -4.16 6.34
CA ALA A 55 6.96 -2.81 6.78
C ALA A 55 5.47 -2.49 6.58
N PHE A 56 4.89 -2.84 5.42
CA PHE A 56 3.48 -2.64 5.15
C PHE A 56 2.55 -3.56 5.96
N LEU A 57 2.97 -4.77 6.30
CA LEU A 57 2.22 -5.67 7.17
C LEU A 57 2.13 -5.09 8.59
N THR A 58 3.25 -4.59 9.10
CA THR A 58 3.28 -3.89 10.40
C THR A 58 2.35 -2.69 10.39
N MET A 59 2.40 -1.87 9.34
CA MET A 59 1.50 -0.73 9.15
C MET A 59 0.03 -1.15 9.14
N ALA A 60 -0.30 -2.17 8.35
CA ALA A 60 -1.66 -2.64 8.16
C ALA A 60 -2.24 -3.20 9.47
N THR A 61 -1.44 -3.96 10.22
CA THR A 61 -1.79 -4.52 11.52
C THR A 61 -2.05 -3.40 12.54
N ARG A 62 -1.12 -2.46 12.70
CA ARG A 62 -1.29 -1.32 13.61
C ARG A 62 -2.49 -0.44 13.24
N MET A 63 -2.73 -0.25 11.95
CA MET A 63 -3.91 0.48 11.47
C MET A 63 -5.20 -0.26 11.78
N ASP A 64 -5.19 -1.59 11.73
CA ASP A 64 -6.33 -2.43 12.06
C ASP A 64 -6.65 -2.36 13.56
N SER A 65 -5.64 -2.52 14.42
CA SER A 65 -5.78 -2.30 15.86
C SER A 65 -6.26 -0.89 16.18
N LEU A 66 -5.80 0.12 15.45
CA LEU A 66 -6.29 1.49 15.65
C LEU A 66 -7.77 1.64 15.26
N LYS A 67 -8.26 0.88 14.27
CA LYS A 67 -9.69 0.91 13.90
C LYS A 67 -10.56 0.37 15.02
N SER A 68 -10.16 -0.71 15.68
CA SER A 68 -10.91 -1.32 16.79
C SER A 68 -10.95 -0.46 18.06
N VAL A 69 -10.06 0.53 18.20
CA VAL A 69 -10.14 1.50 19.30
C VAL A 69 -11.37 2.39 19.14
N VAL A 70 -12.33 2.23 20.05
CA VAL A 70 -13.47 3.15 20.24
C VAL A 70 -12.97 4.34 21.06
N THR A 71 -12.98 5.52 20.47
CA THR A 71 -12.55 6.77 21.13
C THR A 71 -13.39 7.94 20.64
N THR A 72 -13.70 8.86 21.56
CA THR A 72 -14.32 10.15 21.25
C THR A 72 -13.32 11.14 20.65
N ASP A 73 -12.01 10.94 20.90
CA ASP A 73 -10.93 11.76 20.34
C ASP A 73 -10.52 11.27 18.94
N LYS A 74 -11.36 11.63 17.97
CA LYS A 74 -11.11 11.36 16.55
C LYS A 74 -9.82 12.00 16.04
N LYS A 75 -9.40 13.14 16.61
CA LYS A 75 -8.19 13.87 16.18
C LYS A 75 -6.94 13.12 16.59
N GLN A 76 -6.87 12.64 17.82
CA GLN A 76 -5.79 11.79 18.32
C GLN A 76 -5.70 10.49 17.52
N LYS A 77 -6.83 9.83 17.25
CA LYS A 77 -6.87 8.65 16.36
C LYS A 77 -6.30 8.96 14.98
N GLN A 78 -6.65 10.11 14.40
CA GLN A 78 -6.11 10.53 13.11
C GLN A 78 -4.60 10.81 13.16
N LEU A 79 -4.10 11.44 14.23
CA LEU A 79 -2.68 11.69 14.43
C LEU A 79 -1.89 10.38 14.56
N MET A 80 -2.40 9.41 15.32
CA MET A 80 -1.80 8.07 15.41
C MET A 80 -1.75 7.38 14.04
N ALA A 81 -2.85 7.44 13.28
CA ALA A 81 -2.89 6.88 11.93
C ALA A 81 -1.86 7.53 11.00
N ARG A 82 -1.65 8.86 11.10
CA ARG A 82 -0.63 9.58 10.34
C ARG A 82 0.78 9.18 10.76
N SER A 83 1.02 9.05 12.06
CA SER A 83 2.31 8.63 12.61
C SER A 83 2.71 7.24 12.11
N ILE A 84 1.79 6.25 12.19
CA ILE A 84 2.01 4.89 11.68
C ILE A 84 2.41 4.90 10.20
N LYS A 85 1.72 5.71 9.38
CA LYS A 85 2.04 5.84 7.94
C LYS A 85 3.41 6.48 7.71
N LEU A 86 3.75 7.52 8.47
CA LEU A 86 5.04 8.21 8.37
C LEU A 86 6.20 7.30 8.76
N GLU A 87 6.06 6.55 9.85
CA GLU A 87 7.05 5.57 10.28
C GLU A 87 7.27 4.50 9.20
N THR A 88 6.19 3.98 8.62
CA THR A 88 6.25 3.00 7.54
C THR A 88 6.97 3.56 6.32
N LYS A 89 6.67 4.81 5.94
CA LYS A 89 7.38 5.50 4.85
C LYS A 89 8.88 5.60 5.12
N LYS A 90 9.29 5.98 6.33
CA LYS A 90 10.71 6.05 6.71
C LYS A 90 11.39 4.68 6.56
N ARG A 91 10.74 3.62 7.05
CA ARG A 91 11.23 2.23 6.92
C ARG A 91 11.37 1.81 5.46
N VAL A 92 10.36 2.08 4.62
CA VAL A 92 10.41 1.79 3.18
C VAL A 92 11.55 2.57 2.52
N PHE A 93 11.68 3.87 2.79
CA PHE A 93 12.73 4.71 2.20
C PHE A 93 14.15 4.22 2.54
N ALA A 94 14.35 3.67 3.75
CA ALA A 94 15.63 3.10 4.17
C ALA A 94 16.02 1.80 3.43
N ILE A 95 15.05 1.08 2.85
CA ILE A 95 15.28 -0.16 2.08
C ILE A 95 15.69 0.14 0.63
N LEU A 96 15.34 1.33 0.12
CA LEU A 96 15.56 1.73 -1.27
C LEU A 96 17.01 2.17 -1.50
N ASN A 97 17.51 1.93 -2.72
CA ASN A 97 18.74 2.56 -3.20
C ASN A 97 18.49 4.00 -3.68
N ASP A 98 19.53 4.74 -4.02
CA ASP A 98 19.42 6.17 -4.31
C ASP A 98 18.57 6.49 -5.55
N THR A 99 18.69 5.69 -6.61
CA THR A 99 17.83 5.80 -7.80
C THR A 99 16.36 5.57 -7.45
N GLN A 100 16.07 4.54 -6.65
CA GLN A 100 14.72 4.21 -6.20
C GLN A 100 14.14 5.28 -5.25
N LYS A 101 14.97 5.90 -4.41
CA LYS A 101 14.55 7.03 -3.55
C LYS A 101 14.07 8.23 -4.36
N GLN A 102 14.77 8.57 -5.44
CA GLN A 102 14.35 9.64 -6.34
C GLN A 102 13.02 9.32 -7.02
N GLN A 103 12.88 8.12 -7.56
CA GLN A 103 11.62 7.65 -8.15
C GLN A 103 10.47 7.64 -7.13
N TYR A 104 10.74 7.24 -5.90
CA TYR A 104 9.76 7.24 -4.82
C TYR A 104 9.27 8.67 -4.48
N ALA A 105 10.18 9.63 -4.39
CA ALA A 105 9.83 11.03 -4.14
C ALA A 105 8.96 11.62 -5.25
N THR A 106 9.29 11.33 -6.52
CA THR A 106 8.49 11.74 -7.69
C THR A 106 7.10 11.10 -7.66
N TRP A 107 7.03 9.79 -7.42
CA TRP A 107 5.76 9.07 -7.30
C TRP A 107 4.88 9.62 -6.18
N GLU A 108 5.45 9.96 -5.03
CA GLU A 108 4.72 10.60 -3.94
C GLU A 108 4.21 11.99 -4.30
N LYS A 109 4.99 12.79 -5.04
CA LYS A 109 4.56 14.12 -5.51
C LYS A 109 3.35 13.99 -6.44
N ILE A 110 3.42 13.13 -7.45
CA ILE A 110 2.31 12.86 -8.38
C ILE A 110 1.07 12.40 -7.61
N LYS A 111 1.22 11.48 -6.64
CA LYS A 111 0.07 11.04 -5.83
C LYS A 111 -0.56 12.16 -5.03
N ARG A 112 0.23 13.11 -4.50
CA ARG A 112 -0.32 14.26 -3.79
C ARG A 112 -1.05 15.21 -4.73
N GLU A 113 -0.52 15.44 -5.93
CA GLU A 113 -1.13 16.29 -6.96
C GLU A 113 -2.45 15.70 -7.43
N ASN A 114 -2.47 14.42 -7.81
CA ASN A 114 -3.70 13.72 -8.21
C ASN A 114 -4.76 13.72 -7.09
N HIS A 115 -4.33 13.67 -5.82
CA HIS A 115 -5.25 13.73 -4.68
C HIS A 115 -5.82 15.14 -4.46
N LYS A 116 -5.06 16.19 -4.79
CA LYS A 116 -5.55 17.58 -4.75
C LYS A 116 -6.52 17.85 -5.90
N GLU A 117 -6.19 17.40 -7.10
CA GLU A 117 -7.01 17.57 -8.29
C GLU A 117 -8.38 16.89 -8.12
N LYS A 118 -8.41 15.63 -7.70
CA LYS A 118 -9.67 14.91 -7.40
C LYS A 118 -10.52 15.61 -6.34
N LYS A 119 -9.88 16.23 -5.34
CA LYS A 119 -10.60 17.01 -4.34
C LYS A 119 -11.19 18.29 -4.92
N ALA A 120 -10.46 18.98 -5.79
CA ALA A 120 -10.96 20.18 -6.47
C ALA A 120 -12.15 19.83 -7.38
N GLU A 121 -12.05 18.77 -8.18
CA GLU A 121 -13.10 18.31 -9.08
C GLU A 121 -14.38 17.90 -8.33
N THR A 122 -14.25 17.16 -7.23
CA THR A 122 -15.40 16.78 -6.37
C THR A 122 -16.06 18.00 -5.72
N THR A 123 -15.31 19.08 -5.48
CA THR A 123 -15.84 20.31 -4.87
C THR A 123 -16.60 21.18 -5.88
N VAL A 124 -16.25 21.11 -7.17
CA VAL A 124 -16.91 21.87 -8.25
C VAL A 124 -18.19 21.18 -8.73
N GLY A 125 -18.26 19.84 -8.70
CA GLY A 125 -19.47 19.09 -9.10
C GLY A 125 -20.58 19.00 -8.04
N GLN A 126 -20.41 19.63 -6.87
CA GLN A 126 -21.41 19.65 -5.78
C GLN A 126 -21.91 21.08 -5.46
N GLY A 127 -21.64 22.05 -6.34
CA GLY A 127 -22.09 23.45 -6.22
C GLY A 127 -23.22 23.76 -7.18
#